data_AF-A0A8T8X8X7-F1
#
_entry.id   AF-A0A8T8X8X7-F1
#
_cell.length_a   1.000
_cell.length_b   1.000
_cell.length_c   1.000
_cell.angle_alpha   90.00
_cell.angle_beta   90.00
_cell.angle_gamma   90.00
#
_symmetry.space_group_name_H-M   'P 1'
#
loop_
_entity.id
_entity.type
_entity.pdbx_description
1 polymer ?
#
loop_
_entity_poly.entity_id
_entity_poly.type
_entity_poly.pdbx_seq_one_letter_code
_entity_poly.pdbx_strand_id
1 'polypeptide(L)'
;MPIHYNPETQEPYLRLPAPLSHIILTPHRLHQLEETIAAKVSLLNDPRIYLNLTGPPYPYLREHEEEWVKSKCAAAEPVLQALRTEFKTSVQQQQYFDLCPFTVIREVIEEDPETGHPKKDVLIGDIGVARYMFYEYRHDSAERAEAQRRNNELLPGNEGIAWGIGCKYTRSSPCNWSFYFLAPSHHGKGIMTSALRTLVQDWGVPRMNIKRLMASAFVENVGSVRVFEKNDFEVLCTLEDWEPYPENRGGGWKSLTVVKWRGL
;
A
#
# COMPACT_ATOMS: atom_id res chain seq x y z
N MET A 1 1.70 -15.73 -15.37
CA MET A 1 1.28 -14.56 -14.58
C MET A 1 2.11 -14.56 -13.29
N PRO A 2 2.71 -13.43 -12.86
CA PRO A 2 3.54 -13.38 -11.64
C PRO A 2 2.72 -13.51 -10.34
N ILE A 3 1.39 -13.48 -10.44
CA ILE A 3 0.50 -13.76 -9.32
C ILE A 3 0.44 -15.27 -9.11
N HIS A 4 0.90 -15.71 -7.95
CA HIS A 4 0.82 -17.09 -7.49
C HIS A 4 -0.52 -17.31 -6.77
N TYR A 5 -0.96 -18.56 -6.72
CA TYR A 5 -2.14 -18.98 -5.96
C TYR A 5 -1.74 -20.10 -5.01
N ASN A 6 -2.00 -19.93 -3.72
CA ASN A 6 -1.79 -20.98 -2.74
C ASN A 6 -3.06 -21.85 -2.70
N PRO A 7 -3.00 -23.14 -3.10
CA PRO A 7 -4.17 -24.01 -3.11
C PRO A 7 -4.66 -24.36 -1.70
N GLU A 8 -3.78 -24.35 -0.70
CA GLU A 8 -4.13 -24.66 0.69
C GLU A 8 -4.90 -23.51 1.34
N THR A 9 -4.38 -22.28 1.21
CA THR A 9 -5.03 -21.07 1.78
C THR A 9 -6.05 -20.44 0.84
N GLN A 10 -6.16 -20.95 -0.39
CA GLN A 10 -7.03 -20.46 -1.46
C GLN A 10 -6.86 -18.98 -1.79
N GLU A 11 -5.67 -18.43 -1.57
CA GLU A 11 -5.40 -17.00 -1.74
C GLU A 11 -4.36 -16.72 -2.84
N PRO A 12 -4.55 -15.62 -3.59
CA PRO A 12 -3.51 -15.13 -4.47
C PRO A 12 -2.43 -14.39 -3.67
N TYR A 13 -1.19 -14.43 -4.13
CA TYR A 13 -0.09 -13.64 -3.58
C TYR A 13 0.91 -13.24 -4.67
N LEU A 14 1.65 -12.16 -4.42
CA LEU A 14 2.84 -11.80 -5.18
C LEU A 14 4.07 -12.22 -4.39
N ARG A 15 5.12 -12.67 -5.07
CA ARG A 15 6.40 -13.03 -4.45
C ARG A 15 7.47 -12.07 -4.96
N LEU A 16 8.29 -11.53 -4.05
CA LEU A 16 9.37 -10.64 -4.48
C LEU A 16 10.44 -11.42 -5.25
N PRO A 17 11.13 -10.78 -6.21
CA PRO A 17 12.23 -11.42 -6.93
C PRO A 17 13.42 -11.75 -6.00
N ALA A 18 14.26 -12.69 -6.41
CA ALA A 18 15.52 -12.98 -5.72
C ALA A 18 16.38 -11.70 -5.58
N PRO A 19 17.08 -11.50 -4.45
CA PRO A 19 17.28 -12.45 -3.33
C PRO A 19 16.19 -12.41 -2.23
N LEU A 20 15.11 -11.65 -2.43
CA LEU A 20 14.06 -11.43 -1.43
C LEU A 20 12.86 -12.37 -1.61
N SER A 21 13.05 -13.54 -2.23
CA SER A 21 11.98 -14.51 -2.54
C SER A 21 11.27 -15.08 -1.31
N HIS A 22 11.83 -14.89 -0.11
CA HIS A 22 11.20 -15.19 1.18
C HIS A 22 10.16 -14.14 1.61
N ILE A 23 9.97 -13.06 0.84
CA ILE A 23 8.95 -12.04 1.10
C ILE A 23 7.83 -12.16 0.08
N ILE A 24 6.59 -12.10 0.57
CA ILE A 24 5.36 -12.15 -0.22
C ILE A 24 4.46 -10.95 0.09
N LEU A 25 3.65 -10.58 -0.88
CA LEU A 25 2.58 -9.59 -0.73
C LEU A 25 1.24 -10.31 -0.81
N THR A 26 0.42 -10.17 0.23
CA THR A 26 -0.85 -10.89 0.36
C THR A 26 -2.01 -9.92 0.62
N PRO A 27 -3.26 -10.37 0.41
CA PRO A 27 -4.41 -9.71 0.96
C PRO A 27 -4.45 -9.75 2.48
N HIS A 28 -5.33 -8.92 3.05
CA HIS A 28 -5.73 -9.06 4.44
C HIS A 28 -6.49 -10.37 4.65
N ARG A 29 -6.29 -11.00 5.81
CA ARG A 29 -6.83 -12.32 6.15
C ARG A 29 -7.68 -12.23 7.42
N LEU A 30 -8.98 -12.51 7.33
CA LEU A 30 -9.87 -12.54 8.51
C LEU A 30 -9.51 -13.69 9.46
N HIS A 31 -9.04 -14.82 8.95
CA HIS A 31 -8.68 -15.98 9.78
C HIS A 31 -7.36 -15.79 10.56
N GLN A 32 -6.56 -14.76 10.23
CA GLN A 32 -5.34 -14.36 10.96
C GLN A 32 -5.50 -12.98 11.63
N LEU A 33 -6.74 -12.56 11.91
CA LEU A 33 -7.03 -11.24 12.46
C LEU A 33 -6.29 -10.97 13.77
N GLU A 34 -6.23 -11.94 14.69
CA GLU A 34 -5.52 -11.78 15.98
C GLU A 34 -4.02 -11.54 15.82
N GLU A 35 -3.36 -12.25 14.90
CA GLU A 35 -1.94 -12.05 14.58
C GLU A 35 -1.72 -10.66 14.00
N THR A 36 -2.59 -10.27 13.06
CA THR A 36 -2.52 -8.96 12.41
C THR A 36 -2.73 -7.83 13.43
N ILE A 37 -3.72 -7.94 14.32
CA ILE A 37 -3.96 -6.99 15.41
C ILE A 37 -2.73 -6.89 16.30
N ALA A 38 -2.21 -8.02 16.79
CA ALA A 38 -1.06 -8.03 17.70
C ALA A 38 0.17 -7.36 17.06
N ALA A 39 0.46 -7.69 15.80
CA ALA A 39 1.58 -7.10 15.07
C ALA A 39 1.38 -5.60 14.79
N LYS A 40 0.22 -5.20 14.24
CA LYS A 40 -0.03 -3.80 13.85
C LYS A 40 -0.20 -2.86 15.01
N VAL A 41 -0.85 -3.27 16.10
CA VAL A 41 -0.95 -2.46 17.33
C VAL A 41 0.45 -2.18 17.89
N SER A 42 1.34 -3.18 17.89
CA SER A 42 2.73 -2.97 18.32
C SER A 42 3.47 -2.01 17.37
N LEU A 43 3.45 -2.29 16.07
CA LEU A 43 4.21 -1.53 15.06
C LEU A 43 3.73 -0.08 14.89
N LEU A 44 2.41 0.16 14.90
CA LEU A 44 1.83 1.50 14.70
C LEU A 44 1.86 2.36 15.98
N ASN A 45 2.34 1.84 17.10
CA ASN A 45 2.70 2.60 18.28
C ASN A 45 4.23 2.75 18.46
N ASP A 46 5.05 2.22 17.53
CA ASP A 46 6.50 2.43 17.54
C ASP A 46 6.85 3.83 16.97
N PRO A 47 7.59 4.68 17.70
CA PRO A 47 7.93 6.03 17.23
C PRO A 47 8.75 6.05 15.93
N ARG A 48 9.47 4.98 15.61
CA ARG A 48 10.20 4.86 14.34
C ARG A 48 9.25 4.75 13.14
N ILE A 49 7.98 4.37 13.37
CA ILE A 49 6.94 4.26 12.36
C ILE A 49 5.96 5.43 12.46
N TYR A 50 5.25 5.59 13.58
CA TYR A 50 4.09 6.49 13.60
C TYR A 50 4.45 7.97 13.44
N LEU A 51 5.68 8.38 13.79
CA LEU A 51 6.15 9.76 13.58
C LEU A 51 6.27 10.13 12.10
N ASN A 52 6.41 9.12 11.24
CA ASN A 52 6.51 9.29 9.79
C ASN A 52 5.16 9.22 9.09
N LEU A 53 4.07 9.13 9.84
CA LEU A 53 2.71 8.97 9.33
C LEU A 53 1.81 10.06 9.93
N THR A 54 0.75 10.46 9.22
CA THR A 54 -0.29 11.36 9.79
C THR A 54 -1.59 10.66 10.11
N GLY A 55 -1.94 9.60 9.39
CA GLY A 55 -2.77 8.52 9.94
C GLY A 55 -1.81 7.47 10.53
N PRO A 56 -2.25 6.33 11.07
CA PRO A 56 -3.57 6.02 11.66
C PRO A 56 -3.85 6.88 12.91
N PRO A 57 -4.93 6.67 13.69
CA PRO A 57 -5.05 7.29 15.01
C PRO A 57 -3.87 6.94 15.93
N TYR A 58 -3.59 7.80 16.91
CA TYR A 58 -2.58 7.57 17.94
C TYR A 58 -3.14 7.92 19.33
N PRO A 59 -3.02 7.04 20.34
CA PRO A 59 -2.49 5.68 20.26
C PRO A 59 -3.31 4.79 19.30
N TYR A 60 -2.65 3.83 18.66
CA TYR A 60 -3.31 2.88 17.78
C TYR A 60 -3.86 1.72 18.59
N LEU A 61 -5.17 1.53 18.55
CA LEU A 61 -5.89 0.55 19.36
C LEU A 61 -6.29 -0.67 18.54
N ARG A 62 -6.63 -1.75 19.25
CA ARG A 62 -7.10 -3.00 18.67
C ARG A 62 -8.31 -2.80 17.75
N GLU A 63 -9.27 -2.00 18.20
CA GLU A 63 -10.53 -1.74 17.49
C GLU A 63 -10.27 -1.05 16.15
N HIS A 64 -9.24 -0.19 16.08
CA HIS A 64 -8.87 0.46 14.83
C HIS A 64 -8.35 -0.54 13.79
N GLU A 65 -7.56 -1.54 14.19
CA GLU A 65 -7.08 -2.57 13.25
C GLU A 65 -8.20 -3.55 12.89
N GLU A 66 -9.06 -3.89 13.84
CA GLU A 66 -10.20 -4.77 13.57
C GLU A 66 -11.16 -4.17 12.53
N GLU A 67 -11.51 -2.90 12.69
CA GLU A 67 -12.33 -2.18 11.70
C GLU A 67 -11.62 -2.08 10.35
N TRP A 68 -10.31 -1.78 10.37
CA TRP A 68 -9.49 -1.66 9.18
C TRP A 68 -9.45 -2.96 8.36
N VAL A 69 -9.10 -4.08 9.01
CA VAL A 69 -9.00 -5.39 8.34
C VAL A 69 -10.34 -5.81 7.78
N LYS A 70 -11.44 -5.64 8.53
CA LYS A 70 -12.80 -5.95 8.04
C LYS A 70 -13.14 -5.14 6.79
N SER A 71 -12.86 -3.83 6.82
CA SER A 71 -13.09 -2.93 5.68
C SER A 71 -12.27 -3.35 4.46
N LYS A 72 -10.97 -3.65 4.64
CA LYS A 72 -10.08 -4.05 3.55
C LYS A 72 -10.43 -5.41 2.95
N CYS A 73 -10.78 -6.38 3.78
CA CYS A 73 -11.28 -7.68 3.30
C CYS A 73 -12.56 -7.49 2.46
N ALA A 74 -13.51 -6.70 2.94
CA ALA A 74 -14.75 -6.44 2.20
C ALA A 74 -14.51 -5.73 0.86
N ALA A 75 -13.62 -4.73 0.84
CA ALA A 75 -13.29 -3.99 -0.38
C ALA A 75 -12.50 -4.84 -1.40
N ALA A 76 -11.65 -5.75 -0.94
CA ALA A 76 -10.85 -6.62 -1.80
C ALA A 76 -11.63 -7.82 -2.36
N GLU A 77 -12.73 -8.23 -1.71
CA GLU A 77 -13.44 -9.47 -2.04
C GLU A 77 -13.89 -9.57 -3.51
N PRO A 78 -14.44 -8.53 -4.17
CA PRO A 78 -14.78 -8.62 -5.60
C PRO A 78 -13.57 -8.91 -6.49
N VAL A 79 -12.42 -8.30 -6.17
CA VAL A 79 -11.16 -8.52 -6.90
C VAL A 79 -10.64 -9.94 -6.67
N LEU A 80 -10.71 -10.42 -5.42
CA LEU A 80 -10.29 -11.77 -5.07
C LEU A 80 -11.18 -12.84 -5.71
N GLN A 81 -12.50 -12.60 -5.80
CA GLN A 81 -13.40 -13.50 -6.52
C GLN A 81 -13.11 -13.58 -8.01
N ALA A 82 -12.82 -12.45 -8.65
CA ALA A 82 -12.40 -12.41 -10.05
C ALA A 82 -11.12 -13.24 -10.24
N LEU A 83 -10.10 -13.02 -9.41
CA LEU A 83 -8.85 -13.78 -9.44
C LEU A 83 -9.08 -15.28 -9.22
N ARG A 84 -9.87 -15.67 -8.21
CA ARG A 84 -10.23 -17.08 -7.97
C ARG A 84 -10.89 -17.72 -9.19
N THR A 85 -11.72 -16.98 -9.91
CA THR A 85 -12.38 -17.47 -11.12
C THR A 85 -11.38 -17.65 -12.25
N GLU A 86 -10.49 -16.68 -12.48
CA GLU A 86 -9.44 -16.78 -13.49
C GLU A 86 -8.48 -17.95 -13.24
N PHE A 87 -8.11 -18.20 -11.97
CA PHE A 87 -7.29 -19.36 -11.61
C PHE A 87 -8.02 -20.69 -11.87
N LYS A 88 -9.33 -20.76 -11.63
CA LYS A 88 -10.15 -21.96 -11.89
C LYS A 88 -10.34 -22.23 -13.38
N THR A 89 -10.59 -21.19 -14.18
CA THR A 89 -10.86 -21.33 -15.62
C THR A 89 -9.60 -21.30 -16.48
N SER A 90 -8.45 -20.92 -15.91
CA SER A 90 -7.21 -20.62 -16.63
C SER A 90 -7.38 -19.54 -17.72
N VAL A 91 -8.44 -18.72 -17.62
CA VAL A 91 -8.73 -17.62 -18.54
C VAL A 91 -8.62 -16.32 -17.78
N GLN A 92 -7.67 -15.49 -18.20
CA GLN A 92 -7.53 -14.14 -17.65
C GLN A 92 -8.61 -13.23 -18.25
N GLN A 93 -9.39 -12.59 -17.39
CA GLN A 93 -10.37 -11.60 -17.83
C GLN A 93 -9.64 -10.28 -18.04
N GLN A 94 -9.94 -9.62 -19.17
CA GLN A 94 -9.39 -8.31 -19.48
C GLN A 94 -10.18 -7.24 -18.72
N GLN A 95 -10.03 -7.23 -17.40
CA GLN A 95 -10.66 -6.30 -16.47
C GLN A 95 -9.61 -5.47 -15.74
N TYR A 96 -9.87 -4.18 -15.62
CA TYR A 96 -9.13 -3.29 -14.74
C TYR A 96 -9.84 -3.12 -13.40
N PHE A 97 -9.05 -3.16 -12.33
CA PHE A 97 -9.52 -2.97 -10.96
C PHE A 97 -9.13 -1.59 -10.44
N ASP A 98 -9.97 -1.05 -9.57
CA ASP A 98 -9.71 0.22 -8.89
C ASP A 98 -8.95 0.07 -7.58
N LEU A 99 -8.59 -1.17 -7.25
CA LEU A 99 -8.05 -1.55 -5.94
C LEU A 99 -6.93 -2.57 -6.12
N CYS A 100 -5.90 -2.44 -5.29
CA CYS A 100 -4.87 -3.45 -5.13
C CYS A 100 -5.17 -4.33 -3.91
N PRO A 101 -5.36 -5.65 -4.09
CA PRO A 101 -5.63 -6.54 -2.96
C PRO A 101 -4.36 -6.90 -2.18
N PHE A 102 -3.17 -6.80 -2.78
CA PHE A 102 -1.90 -7.22 -2.17
C PHE A 102 -1.30 -6.12 -1.29
N THR A 103 -1.90 -5.87 -0.12
CA THR A 103 -1.48 -4.76 0.73
C THR A 103 -0.55 -5.17 1.87
N VAL A 104 -0.55 -6.43 2.27
CA VAL A 104 0.20 -6.89 3.44
C VAL A 104 1.54 -7.46 3.03
N ILE A 105 2.63 -6.95 3.61
CA ILE A 105 3.98 -7.49 3.40
C ILE A 105 4.25 -8.55 4.45
N ARG A 106 4.55 -9.77 4.02
CA ARG A 106 4.77 -10.92 4.91
C ARG A 106 6.10 -11.60 4.61
N GLU A 107 6.77 -12.05 5.67
CA GLU A 107 7.98 -12.87 5.57
C GLU A 107 7.60 -14.33 5.76
N VAL A 108 7.98 -15.18 4.80
CA VAL A 108 7.75 -16.61 4.81
C VAL A 108 8.78 -17.27 5.72
N ILE A 109 8.29 -17.99 6.73
CA ILE A 109 9.10 -18.69 7.74
C ILE A 109 9.22 -20.18 7.41
N GLU A 110 8.18 -20.76 6.80
CA GLU A 110 8.15 -22.16 6.40
C GLU A 110 7.47 -22.27 5.04
N GLU A 111 8.10 -23.01 4.14
CA GLU A 111 7.55 -23.39 2.84
C GLU A 111 7.24 -24.89 2.83
N ASP A 112 6.23 -25.27 2.08
CA ASP A 112 6.00 -26.67 1.74
C ASP A 112 7.16 -27.17 0.86
N PRO A 113 7.92 -28.20 1.28
CA PRO A 113 9.03 -28.75 0.51
C PRO A 113 8.63 -29.32 -0.86
N GLU A 114 7.37 -29.75 -1.02
CA GLU A 114 6.89 -30.37 -2.26
C GLU A 114 6.36 -29.32 -3.25
N THR A 115 5.58 -28.36 -2.76
CA THR A 115 4.92 -27.36 -3.63
C THR A 115 5.65 -26.02 -3.70
N GLY A 116 6.56 -25.73 -2.77
CA GLY A 116 7.22 -24.44 -2.63
C GLY A 116 6.29 -23.31 -2.20
N HIS A 117 5.07 -23.62 -1.76
CA HIS A 117 4.10 -22.64 -1.30
C HIS A 117 4.36 -22.22 0.16
N PRO A 118 4.08 -20.95 0.52
CA PRO A 118 4.18 -20.50 1.91
C PRO A 118 3.19 -21.28 2.79
N LYS A 119 3.72 -21.95 3.81
CA LYS A 119 2.94 -22.67 4.82
C LYS A 119 2.79 -21.85 6.10
N LYS A 120 3.85 -21.13 6.48
CA LYS A 120 3.84 -20.21 7.62
C LYS A 120 4.54 -18.92 7.26
N ASP A 121 3.91 -17.81 7.60
CA ASP A 121 4.42 -16.47 7.34
C ASP A 121 4.07 -15.52 8.50
N VAL A 122 4.76 -14.38 8.59
CA VAL A 122 4.56 -13.35 9.61
C VAL A 122 4.39 -11.98 8.97
N LEU A 123 3.50 -11.15 9.51
CA LEU A 123 3.33 -9.78 9.04
C LEU A 123 4.57 -8.94 9.42
N ILE A 124 5.16 -8.30 8.42
CA ILE A 124 6.31 -7.40 8.63
C ILE A 124 6.07 -5.98 8.12
N GLY A 125 4.96 -5.70 7.45
CA GLY A 125 4.65 -4.36 6.95
C GLY A 125 3.40 -4.31 6.11
N ASP A 126 3.17 -3.13 5.54
CA ASP A 126 1.99 -2.85 4.72
C ASP A 126 2.39 -1.84 3.63
N ILE A 127 1.88 -2.05 2.43
CA ILE A 127 2.09 -1.22 1.25
C ILE A 127 0.77 -1.14 0.50
N GLY A 128 0.39 0.02 -0.02
CA GLY A 128 -0.78 0.06 -0.87
C GLY A 128 -0.78 1.21 -1.88
N VAL A 129 -1.55 0.96 -2.92
CA VAL A 129 -1.87 1.92 -3.97
C VAL A 129 -3.33 2.32 -3.81
N ALA A 130 -3.60 3.61 -3.83
CA ALA A 130 -4.95 4.18 -3.85
C ALA A 130 -4.98 5.36 -4.81
N ARG A 131 -6.17 5.90 -5.12
CA ARG A 131 -6.25 7.13 -5.91
C ARG A 131 -5.53 8.27 -5.18
N TYR A 132 -4.74 9.04 -5.92
CA TYR A 132 -3.85 10.06 -5.37
C TYR A 132 -4.62 11.23 -4.77
N MET A 133 -4.07 11.79 -3.70
CA MET A 133 -4.69 12.86 -2.92
C MET A 133 -4.20 14.27 -3.27
N PHE A 134 -3.37 14.41 -4.30
CA PHE A 134 -2.87 15.69 -4.83
C PHE A 134 -2.22 16.58 -3.77
N TYR A 135 -1.17 16.06 -3.12
CA TYR A 135 -0.45 16.74 -2.03
C TYR A 135 0.29 18.00 -2.48
N GLU A 136 0.46 18.21 -3.79
CA GLU A 136 0.99 19.45 -4.37
C GLU A 136 0.06 20.65 -4.18
N TYR A 137 -1.23 20.43 -3.93
CA TYR A 137 -2.17 21.48 -3.56
C TYR A 137 -2.28 21.59 -2.04
N ARG A 138 -2.54 22.80 -1.54
CA ARG A 138 -2.58 23.07 -0.11
C ARG A 138 -3.68 22.24 0.57
N HIS A 139 -3.43 21.85 1.81
CA HIS A 139 -4.46 21.22 2.66
C HIS A 139 -5.74 22.06 2.66
N ASP A 140 -6.90 21.40 2.54
CA ASP A 140 -8.24 22.00 2.46
C ASP A 140 -8.48 23.04 1.35
N SER A 141 -7.59 23.14 0.36
CA SER A 141 -7.80 24.03 -0.79
C SER A 141 -8.88 23.49 -1.74
N ALA A 142 -9.60 24.41 -2.40
CA ALA A 142 -10.61 24.08 -3.38
C ALA A 142 -9.99 23.36 -4.60
N GLU A 143 -8.77 23.74 -4.98
CA GLU A 143 -7.99 23.11 -6.05
C GLU A 143 -7.72 21.64 -5.75
N ARG A 144 -7.35 21.32 -4.51
CA ARG A 144 -7.11 19.95 -4.07
C ARG A 144 -8.40 19.12 -4.11
N ALA A 145 -9.49 19.66 -3.57
CA ALA A 145 -10.78 18.99 -3.57
C ALA A 145 -11.29 18.72 -5.00
N GLU A 146 -11.13 19.70 -5.90
CA GLU A 146 -11.53 19.57 -7.29
C GLU A 146 -10.65 18.56 -8.06
N ALA A 147 -9.34 18.54 -7.81
CA ALA A 147 -8.44 17.54 -8.39
C ALA A 147 -8.80 16.11 -7.91
N GLN A 148 -9.08 15.94 -6.61
CA GLN A 148 -9.53 14.66 -6.06
C GLN A 148 -10.86 14.22 -6.65
N ARG A 149 -11.84 15.12 -6.76
CA ARG A 149 -13.15 14.84 -7.35
C ARG A 149 -13.01 14.36 -8.80
N ARG A 150 -12.33 15.14 -9.65
CA ARG A 150 -12.08 14.76 -11.05
C ARG A 150 -11.37 13.42 -11.17
N ASN A 151 -10.38 13.17 -10.29
CA ASN A 151 -9.66 11.91 -10.30
C ASN A 151 -10.56 10.74 -9.87
N ASN A 152 -11.46 10.91 -8.89
CA ASN A 152 -12.38 9.87 -8.39
C ASN A 152 -13.53 9.57 -9.36
N GLU A 153 -13.94 10.53 -10.20
CA GLU A 153 -14.99 10.35 -11.21
C GLU A 153 -14.54 9.46 -12.39
N LEU A 154 -13.23 9.28 -12.60
CA LEU A 154 -12.69 8.44 -13.68
C LEU A 154 -13.01 6.96 -13.45
N LEU A 155 -13.38 6.26 -14.51
CA LEU A 155 -13.66 4.81 -14.45
C LEU A 155 -12.36 3.99 -14.31
N PRO A 156 -12.40 2.81 -13.65
CA PRO A 156 -11.23 1.94 -13.50
C PRO A 156 -10.57 1.64 -14.84
N GLY A 157 -9.23 1.73 -14.86
CA GLY A 157 -8.43 1.53 -16.08
C GLY A 157 -8.26 2.77 -16.96
N ASN A 158 -8.86 3.92 -16.61
CA ASN A 158 -8.61 5.17 -17.33
C ASN A 158 -7.17 5.67 -17.10
N GLU A 159 -6.45 5.98 -18.19
CA GLU A 159 -5.03 6.41 -18.15
C GLU A 159 -4.81 7.76 -17.44
N GLY A 160 -5.87 8.57 -17.33
CA GLY A 160 -5.86 9.85 -16.64
C GLY A 160 -5.80 9.72 -15.11
N ILE A 161 -6.09 8.54 -14.55
CA ILE A 161 -6.10 8.33 -13.09
C ILE A 161 -4.69 8.54 -12.54
N ALA A 162 -4.58 9.47 -11.59
CA ALA A 162 -3.42 9.60 -10.74
C ALA A 162 -3.55 8.63 -9.56
N TRP A 163 -2.60 7.70 -9.48
CA TRP A 163 -2.45 6.76 -8.38
C TRP A 163 -1.42 7.26 -7.37
N GLY A 164 -1.57 6.84 -6.12
CA GLY A 164 -0.79 7.29 -4.98
C GLY A 164 -0.30 6.13 -4.12
N ILE A 165 0.97 6.18 -3.70
CA ILE A 165 1.53 5.27 -2.69
C ILE A 165 1.49 5.94 -1.32
N GLY A 166 1.02 5.21 -0.30
CA GLY A 166 0.94 5.71 1.09
C GLY A 166 -0.02 6.91 1.28
N CYS A 167 -1.21 6.85 0.68
CA CYS A 167 -2.19 7.96 0.74
C CYS A 167 -3.03 7.93 2.01
N LYS A 168 -3.39 9.11 2.53
CA LYS A 168 -4.10 9.30 3.81
C LYS A 168 -5.62 9.11 3.70
N TYR A 169 -6.22 8.70 4.83
CA TYR A 169 -7.65 8.76 5.08
C TYR A 169 -8.21 10.19 4.99
N THR A 170 -9.33 10.36 4.29
CA THR A 170 -10.24 11.50 4.45
C THR A 170 -11.67 10.99 4.69
N ARG A 171 -12.45 11.70 5.52
CA ARG A 171 -13.87 11.34 5.78
C ARG A 171 -14.72 11.29 4.51
N SER A 172 -14.30 11.99 3.45
CA SER A 172 -14.94 12.02 2.14
C SER A 172 -14.62 10.81 1.25
N SER A 173 -13.65 9.97 1.62
CA SER A 173 -13.24 8.80 0.82
C SER A 173 -12.67 7.70 1.73
N PRO A 174 -13.54 7.00 2.49
CA PRO A 174 -13.13 5.97 3.45
C PRO A 174 -12.38 4.78 2.81
N CYS A 175 -12.49 4.61 1.48
CA CYS A 175 -11.85 3.53 0.74
C CYS A 175 -10.42 3.84 0.26
N ASN A 176 -9.97 5.10 0.31
CA ASN A 176 -8.71 5.57 -0.30
C ASN A 176 -7.54 5.72 0.68
N TRP A 177 -7.32 4.73 1.54
CA TRP A 177 -6.15 4.71 2.42
C TRP A 177 -5.25 3.52 2.10
N SER A 178 -3.95 3.77 1.98
CA SER A 178 -2.91 2.75 1.99
C SER A 178 -1.92 3.02 3.12
N PHE A 179 -1.60 1.98 3.87
CA PHE A 179 -0.44 2.03 4.74
C PHE A 179 0.83 1.91 3.90
N TYR A 180 1.90 2.48 4.41
CA TYR A 180 3.23 2.38 3.84
C TYR A 180 4.24 2.37 4.97
N PHE A 181 4.52 1.18 5.49
CA PHE A 181 5.51 1.01 6.54
C PHE A 181 6.07 -0.42 6.53
N LEU A 182 7.22 -0.56 7.17
CA LEU A 182 7.88 -1.83 7.40
C LEU A 182 8.30 -1.90 8.87
N ALA A 183 8.37 -3.09 9.44
CA ALA A 183 8.86 -3.31 10.78
C ALA A 183 10.32 -2.80 10.90
N PRO A 184 10.70 -2.14 12.02
CA PRO A 184 12.04 -1.57 12.14
C PRO A 184 13.17 -2.60 12.02
N SER A 185 12.92 -3.85 12.40
CA SER A 185 13.83 -4.99 12.23
C SER A 185 14.16 -5.34 10.77
N HIS A 186 13.38 -4.80 9.82
CA HIS A 186 13.47 -5.10 8.39
C HIS A 186 13.84 -3.87 7.55
N HIS A 187 14.09 -2.73 8.19
CA HIS A 187 14.56 -1.52 7.52
C HIS A 187 15.95 -1.70 6.90
N GLY A 188 16.27 -0.93 5.86
CA GLY A 188 17.59 -0.94 5.21
C GLY A 188 17.91 -2.18 4.35
N LYS A 189 17.03 -3.19 4.31
CA LYS A 189 17.24 -4.45 3.54
C LYS A 189 16.74 -4.41 2.10
N GLY A 190 16.25 -3.28 1.62
CA GLY A 190 15.68 -3.13 0.27
C GLY A 190 14.29 -3.78 0.06
N ILE A 191 13.68 -4.33 1.12
CA ILE A 191 12.37 -5.00 1.07
C ILE A 191 11.29 -4.09 0.51
N MET A 192 11.11 -2.90 1.08
CA MET A 192 10.08 -1.96 0.60
C MET A 192 10.33 -1.49 -0.84
N THR A 193 11.59 -1.32 -1.24
CA THR A 193 11.95 -0.99 -2.63
C THR A 193 11.50 -2.08 -3.59
N SER A 194 11.81 -3.34 -3.27
CA SER A 194 11.43 -4.49 -4.10
C SER A 194 9.92 -4.73 -4.06
N ALA A 195 9.27 -4.53 -2.91
CA ALA A 195 7.82 -4.64 -2.76
C ALA A 195 7.08 -3.63 -3.63
N LEU A 196 7.47 -2.34 -3.59
CA LEU A 196 6.88 -1.31 -4.44
C LEU A 196 7.05 -1.63 -5.92
N ARG A 197 8.26 -2.04 -6.34
CA ARG A 197 8.52 -2.43 -7.73
C ARG A 197 7.61 -3.57 -8.19
N THR A 198 7.58 -4.64 -7.40
CA THR A 198 6.78 -5.85 -7.67
C THR A 198 5.30 -5.49 -7.76
N LEU A 199 4.79 -4.72 -6.80
CA LEU A 199 3.40 -4.27 -6.78
C LEU A 199 3.02 -3.48 -8.05
N VAL A 200 3.87 -2.55 -8.48
CA VAL A 200 3.61 -1.73 -9.68
C VAL A 200 3.71 -2.56 -10.96
N GLN A 201 4.75 -3.39 -11.10
CA GLN A 201 5.01 -4.20 -12.30
C GLN A 201 3.99 -5.33 -12.47
N ASP A 202 3.69 -6.04 -11.39
CA ASP A 202 2.91 -7.29 -11.46
C ASP A 202 1.42 -7.08 -11.25
N TRP A 203 1.02 -5.97 -10.63
CA TRP A 203 -0.39 -5.62 -10.41
C TRP A 203 -0.76 -4.25 -10.98
N GLY A 204 -0.08 -3.18 -10.56
CA GLY A 204 -0.46 -1.81 -10.89
C GLY A 204 -0.62 -1.56 -12.39
N VAL A 205 0.42 -1.78 -13.16
CA VAL A 205 0.40 -1.60 -14.62
C VAL A 205 -0.57 -2.58 -15.30
N PRO A 206 -0.50 -3.91 -15.11
CA PRO A 206 -1.33 -4.84 -15.86
C PRO A 206 -2.80 -4.87 -15.45
N ARG A 207 -3.11 -4.61 -14.17
CA ARG A 207 -4.46 -4.83 -13.59
C ARG A 207 -5.16 -3.56 -13.16
N MET A 208 -4.47 -2.44 -13.02
CA MET A 208 -5.08 -1.13 -12.71
C MET A 208 -4.84 -0.08 -13.81
N ASN A 209 -4.06 -0.44 -14.85
CA ASN A 209 -3.61 0.47 -15.91
C ASN A 209 -2.89 1.72 -15.37
N ILE A 210 -2.02 1.56 -14.38
CA ILE A 210 -1.27 2.69 -13.80
C ILE A 210 -0.36 3.31 -14.89
N LYS A 211 -0.67 4.55 -15.28
CA LYS A 211 0.19 5.41 -16.11
C LYS A 211 0.77 6.58 -15.35
N ARG A 212 0.07 7.03 -14.31
CA ARG A 212 0.46 8.16 -13.46
C ARG A 212 0.49 7.68 -12.02
N LEU A 213 1.68 7.65 -11.43
CA LEU A 213 1.89 7.26 -10.05
C LEU A 213 2.64 8.37 -9.32
N MET A 214 2.16 8.71 -8.14
CA MET A 214 2.64 9.81 -7.31
C MET A 214 2.86 9.29 -5.89
N ALA A 215 3.69 9.98 -5.12
CA ALA A 215 3.77 9.76 -3.69
C ALA A 215 4.20 11.05 -2.99
N SER A 216 4.01 11.09 -1.68
CA SER A 216 4.54 12.16 -0.84
C SER A 216 5.14 11.58 0.42
N ALA A 217 6.28 12.11 0.85
CA ALA A 217 6.90 11.79 2.12
C ALA A 217 7.28 13.07 2.86
N PHE A 218 7.34 13.01 4.19
CA PHE A 218 7.97 14.08 4.95
C PHE A 218 9.43 14.21 4.55
N VAL A 219 9.92 15.46 4.48
CA VAL A 219 11.33 15.74 4.15
C VAL A 219 12.28 15.01 5.10
N GLU A 220 11.90 14.88 6.37
CA GLU A 220 12.66 14.16 7.41
C GLU A 220 12.66 12.63 7.20
N ASN A 221 11.68 12.08 6.46
CA ASN A 221 11.58 10.65 6.18
C ASN A 221 12.45 10.27 4.97
N VAL A 222 13.77 10.37 5.17
CA VAL A 222 14.79 10.04 4.15
C VAL A 222 14.63 8.61 3.64
N GLY A 223 14.20 7.67 4.51
CA GLY A 223 13.99 6.28 4.15
C GLY A 223 12.98 6.11 3.01
N SER A 224 11.80 6.72 3.13
CA SER A 224 10.77 6.66 2.08
C SER A 224 11.20 7.35 0.80
N VAL A 225 11.85 8.52 0.89
CA VAL A 225 12.36 9.23 -0.30
C VAL A 225 13.35 8.36 -1.08
N ARG A 226 14.29 7.70 -0.39
CA ARG A 226 15.23 6.77 -1.04
C ARG A 226 14.55 5.56 -1.69
N VAL A 227 13.42 5.08 -1.15
CA VAL A 227 12.66 4.00 -1.79
C VAL A 227 12.05 4.47 -3.11
N PHE A 228 11.51 5.69 -3.15
CA PHE A 228 10.93 6.26 -4.37
C PHE A 228 12.01 6.50 -5.43
N GLU A 229 13.14 7.11 -5.06
CA GLU A 229 14.26 7.32 -5.99
C GLU A 229 14.73 6.01 -6.66
N LYS A 230 14.82 4.92 -5.90
CA LYS A 230 15.20 3.59 -6.42
C LYS A 230 14.14 2.92 -7.30
N ASN A 231 12.94 3.48 -7.37
CA ASN A 231 11.82 3.01 -8.18
C ASN A 231 11.44 4.03 -9.27
N ASP A 232 12.42 4.79 -9.75
CA ASP A 232 12.27 5.72 -10.87
C ASP A 232 11.25 6.84 -10.62
N PHE A 233 11.11 7.24 -9.37
CA PHE A 233 10.45 8.49 -9.05
C PHE A 233 11.43 9.65 -9.11
N GLU A 234 10.95 10.78 -9.62
CA GLU A 234 11.62 12.07 -9.58
C GLU A 234 10.92 12.99 -8.58
N VAL A 235 11.69 13.89 -7.97
CA VAL A 235 11.13 14.95 -7.13
C VAL A 235 10.41 15.95 -8.02
N LEU A 236 9.11 16.11 -7.79
CA LEU A 236 8.31 17.12 -8.47
C LEU A 236 8.47 18.47 -7.77
N CYS A 237 8.32 18.49 -6.44
CA CYS A 237 8.51 19.67 -5.62
C CYS A 237 8.76 19.30 -4.15
N THR A 238 9.37 20.25 -3.43
CA THR A 238 9.45 20.24 -1.96
C THR A 238 8.65 21.43 -1.45
N LEU A 239 7.76 21.17 -0.51
CA LEU A 239 6.79 22.12 0.01
C LEU A 239 7.06 22.30 1.51
N GLU A 240 7.39 23.52 1.91
CA GLU A 240 7.68 23.87 3.31
C GLU A 240 6.39 24.08 4.11
N ASP A 241 6.36 23.60 5.36
CA ASP A 241 5.23 23.76 6.30
C ASP A 241 3.85 23.49 5.66
N TRP A 242 3.79 22.40 4.89
CA TRP A 242 2.73 22.22 3.89
C TRP A 242 1.56 21.37 4.34
N GLU A 243 1.78 20.44 5.26
CA GLU A 243 0.74 19.50 5.66
C GLU A 243 0.63 19.49 7.19
N PRO A 244 -0.60 19.61 7.73
CA PRO A 244 -0.78 19.65 9.16
C PRO A 244 -0.39 18.30 9.77
N TYR A 245 0.30 18.36 10.91
CA TYR A 245 0.74 17.21 11.65
C TYR A 245 -0.15 17.00 12.88
N PRO A 246 -0.56 15.77 13.22
CA PRO A 246 -1.51 15.54 14.31
C PRO A 246 -1.02 16.09 15.65
N GLU A 247 -1.90 16.81 16.37
CA GLU A 247 -1.60 17.41 17.69
C GLU A 247 -1.11 16.39 18.72
N ASN A 248 -1.73 15.21 18.74
CA ASN A 248 -1.34 14.08 19.59
C ASN A 248 0.01 13.44 19.23
N ARG A 249 0.70 13.93 18.18
CA ARG A 249 2.03 13.48 17.75
C ARG A 249 3.08 14.60 17.77
N GLY A 250 2.73 15.79 18.24
CA GLY A 250 3.62 16.95 18.31
C GLY A 250 3.05 18.20 17.62
N GLY A 251 1.98 18.07 16.84
CA GLY A 251 1.28 19.19 16.22
C GLY A 251 2.10 19.94 15.17
N GLY A 252 1.54 21.07 14.71
CA GLY A 252 2.21 21.99 13.79
C GLY A 252 2.16 21.55 12.33
N TRP A 253 3.19 21.94 11.58
CA TRP A 253 3.28 21.72 10.13
C TRP A 253 4.51 20.88 9.79
N LYS A 254 4.38 20.04 8.77
CA LYS A 254 5.48 19.25 8.24
C LYS A 254 5.69 19.58 6.77
N SER A 255 6.96 19.73 6.40
CA SER A 255 7.39 19.87 5.02
C SER A 255 7.27 18.54 4.28
N LEU A 256 6.79 18.58 3.04
CA LEU A 256 6.59 17.42 2.18
C LEU A 256 7.49 17.46 0.97
N THR A 257 7.99 16.30 0.57
CA THR A 257 8.54 16.08 -0.77
C THR A 257 7.51 15.30 -1.57
N VAL A 258 7.05 15.88 -2.68
CA VAL A 258 6.15 15.22 -3.63
C VAL A 258 7.00 14.66 -4.76
N VAL A 259 6.77 13.38 -5.05
CA VAL A 259 7.50 12.65 -6.07
C VAL A 259 6.54 12.08 -7.11
N LYS A 260 7.02 12.01 -8.35
CA LYS A 260 6.27 11.48 -9.49
C LYS A 260 7.04 10.35 -10.13
N TRP A 261 6.36 9.27 -10.45
CA TRP A 261 6.93 8.13 -11.15
C TRP A 261 7.15 8.45 -12.63
N ARG A 262 8.33 8.11 -13.16
CA ARG A 262 8.68 8.34 -14.57
C ARG A 262 8.20 7.24 -15.51
N GLY A 263 7.79 6.09 -14.96
CA GLY A 263 7.40 4.90 -15.73
C GLY A 263 8.33 3.72 -15.48
N LEU A 264 8.02 2.60 -16.14
CA LEU A 264 8.89 1.42 -16.21
C LEU A 264 9.91 1.56 -17.33
#